data_AF-A0EPH7-F1
#
_entry.id   AF-A0EPH7-F1
#
_cell.length_a   1.000
_cell.length_b   1.000
_cell.length_c   1.000
_cell.angle_alpha   90.00
_cell.angle_beta   90.00
_cell.angle_gamma   90.00
#
_symmetry.space_group_name_H-M   'P 1'
#
loop_
_entity.id
_entity.type
_entity.pdbx_description
1 polymer ?
#
loop_
_entity_poly.entity_id
_entity_poly.type
_entity_poly.pdbx_seq_one_letter_code
_entity_poly.pdbx_strand_id
1 'polypeptide(L)'
;EQYDAVRCSDPGEASSYFAVAVVKKGSGLTWKTLKGRRSCHTGLGRTAGWNIPMGLIHRETRNCDFTTYFSQGCAPGSEVDSPFCAQCRGSGQSVGGDRARCKASSEDQYYGYSGAFRCLVK
;
A
#
# COMPACT_ATOMS: atom_id res chain seq x y z
N GLU A 1 -24.72 12.92 14.16
CA GLU A 1 -24.73 11.73 13.28
C GLU A 1 -25.51 10.64 14.01
N GLN A 2 -26.65 10.23 13.46
CA GLN A 2 -27.58 9.31 14.11
C GLN A 2 -27.17 7.89 13.71
N TYR A 3 -26.56 7.17 14.63
CA TYR A 3 -26.26 5.75 14.46
C TYR A 3 -27.58 4.98 14.52
N ASP A 4 -27.91 4.22 13.47
CA ASP A 4 -29.09 3.37 13.42
C ASP A 4 -28.66 1.92 13.25
N ALA A 5 -28.59 1.20 14.37
CA ALA A 5 -28.18 -0.20 14.44
C ALA A 5 -29.14 -1.13 13.67
N VAL A 6 -30.36 -0.70 13.36
CA VAL A 6 -31.36 -1.51 12.66
C VAL A 6 -30.98 -1.70 11.19
N ARG A 7 -30.26 -0.73 10.58
CA ARG A 7 -29.79 -0.82 9.19
C ARG A 7 -28.60 -1.76 8.99
N CYS A 8 -27.99 -2.26 10.07
CA CYS A 8 -26.94 -3.27 9.98
C CYS A 8 -27.48 -4.70 9.77
N SER A 9 -28.79 -4.90 9.97
CA SER A 9 -29.47 -6.21 9.82
C SER A 9 -30.06 -6.41 8.43
N ASP A 10 -30.11 -5.36 7.62
CA ASP A 10 -30.51 -5.43 6.23
C ASP A 10 -29.25 -5.80 5.42
N PRO A 11 -29.20 -6.93 4.69
CA PRO A 11 -28.12 -7.20 3.77
C PRO A 11 -28.29 -6.26 2.57
N GLY A 12 -28.06 -4.96 2.81
CA GLY A 12 -27.90 -3.98 1.76
C GLY A 12 -26.90 -4.54 0.75
N GLU A 13 -27.18 -4.32 -0.53
CA GLU A 13 -26.39 -4.84 -1.63
C GLU A 13 -24.90 -4.53 -1.39
N ALA A 14 -24.10 -5.58 -1.14
CA ALA A 14 -22.71 -5.40 -0.75
C ALA A 14 -21.94 -4.71 -1.88
N SER A 15 -21.53 -3.46 -1.67
CA SER A 15 -20.71 -2.75 -2.64
C SER A 15 -19.32 -3.41 -2.70
N SER A 16 -18.95 -3.91 -3.87
CA SER A 16 -17.62 -4.48 -4.11
C SER A 16 -16.79 -3.56 -4.98
N TYR A 17 -15.47 -3.71 -4.90
CA TYR A 17 -14.52 -2.99 -5.74
C TYR A 17 -13.35 -3.88 -6.12
N PHE A 18 -12.71 -3.58 -7.25
CA PHE A 18 -11.57 -4.35 -7.73
C PHE A 18 -10.27 -3.85 -7.10
N ALA A 19 -9.46 -4.79 -6.62
CA ALA A 19 -8.05 -4.55 -6.35
C ALA A 19 -7.27 -4.71 -7.66
N VAL A 20 -6.46 -3.70 -8.02
CA VAL A 20 -5.67 -3.69 -9.26
C VAL A 20 -4.22 -3.34 -8.98
N ALA A 21 -3.31 -3.91 -9.78
CA ALA A 21 -1.90 -3.54 -9.78
C ALA A 21 -1.63 -2.61 -10.97
N VAL A 22 -1.15 -1.39 -10.69
CA VAL A 22 -0.88 -0.37 -11.72
C VAL A 22 0.62 -0.25 -11.94
N VAL A 23 1.04 -0.17 -13.21
CA VAL A 23 2.44 0.03 -13.61
C VAL A 23 2.57 1.17 -14.62
N LYS A 24 3.77 1.75 -14.75
CA LYS A 24 4.05 2.73 -15.81
C LYS A 24 3.96 2.05 -17.17
N LYS A 25 3.28 2.69 -18.12
CA LYS A 25 3.23 2.26 -19.52
C LYS A 25 4.65 2.18 -20.09
N GLY A 26 4.94 1.14 -20.87
CA GLY A 26 6.27 0.91 -21.46
C GLY A 26 7.32 0.33 -20.51
N SER A 27 6.99 0.08 -19.23
CA SER A 27 7.95 -0.50 -18.27
C SER A 27 8.30 -1.98 -18.53
N GLY A 28 7.50 -2.67 -19.35
CA GLY A 28 7.64 -4.12 -19.59
C GLY A 28 7.36 -4.97 -18.34
N LEU A 29 6.85 -4.38 -17.25
CA LEU A 29 6.52 -5.10 -16.03
C LEU A 29 5.30 -5.98 -16.25
N THR A 30 5.40 -7.20 -15.75
CA THR A 30 4.32 -8.19 -15.68
C THR A 30 4.24 -8.69 -14.24
N TRP A 31 3.15 -9.36 -13.87
CA TRP A 31 3.03 -9.98 -12.56
C TRP A 31 4.23 -10.89 -12.20
N LYS A 32 4.75 -11.64 -13.19
CA LYS A 32 5.87 -12.57 -13.01
C LYS A 32 7.22 -11.88 -12.83
N THR A 33 7.33 -10.59 -13.19
CA THR A 33 8.60 -9.84 -13.17
C THR A 33 8.63 -8.76 -12.07
N LEU A 34 7.76 -8.87 -11.06
CA LEU A 34 7.67 -7.93 -9.94
C LEU A 34 8.76 -8.14 -8.88
N LYS A 35 9.33 -9.34 -8.76
CA LYS A 35 10.39 -9.62 -7.79
C LYS A 35 11.60 -8.68 -8.01
N GLY A 36 12.12 -8.13 -6.93
CA GLY A 36 13.22 -7.17 -6.91
C GLY A 36 12.85 -5.76 -7.38
N ARG A 37 11.58 -5.50 -7.74
CA ARG A 37 11.13 -4.17 -8.14
C ARG A 37 10.73 -3.33 -6.94
N ARG A 38 10.52 -2.04 -7.19
CA ARG A 38 9.99 -1.08 -6.23
C ARG A 38 8.47 -1.19 -6.18
N SER A 39 7.87 -1.04 -5.00
CA SER A 39 6.41 -1.12 -4.84
C SER A 39 5.82 0.04 -4.02
N CYS A 40 4.56 0.35 -4.28
CA CYS A 40 3.81 1.41 -3.61
C CYS A 40 2.46 0.85 -3.14
N HIS A 41 2.16 1.00 -1.86
CA HIS A 41 1.03 0.36 -1.20
C HIS A 41 0.18 1.41 -0.48
N THR A 42 -1.13 1.19 -0.43
CA THR A 42 -2.06 2.14 0.21
C THR A 42 -1.90 2.27 1.72
N GLY A 43 -1.20 1.31 2.33
CA GLY A 43 -0.99 1.12 3.76
C GLY A 43 -0.99 -0.36 4.13
N LEU A 44 -0.21 -0.74 5.14
CA LEU A 44 -0.18 -2.10 5.68
C LEU A 44 -1.58 -2.57 6.09
N GLY A 45 -1.88 -3.86 5.86
CA GLY A 45 -3.13 -4.49 6.26
C GLY A 45 -4.37 -4.08 5.45
N ARG A 46 -4.25 -3.15 4.49
CA ARG A 46 -5.38 -2.72 3.65
C ARG A 46 -5.64 -3.71 2.52
N THR A 47 -6.91 -3.87 2.14
CA THR A 47 -7.36 -4.86 1.16
C THR A 47 -6.59 -4.81 -0.16
N ALA A 48 -6.77 -3.76 -0.97
CA ALA A 48 -6.19 -3.70 -2.32
C ALA A 48 -4.69 -3.38 -2.33
N GLY A 49 -4.21 -2.60 -1.35
CA GLY A 49 -2.80 -2.21 -1.30
C GLY A 49 -1.88 -3.20 -0.61
N TRP A 50 -2.40 -4.13 0.21
CA TRP A 50 -1.57 -5.07 0.96
C TRP A 50 -2.12 -6.50 0.94
N ASN A 51 -3.30 -6.76 1.50
CA ASN A 51 -3.77 -8.14 1.74
C ASN A 51 -3.93 -8.94 0.44
N ILE A 52 -4.52 -8.34 -0.59
CA ILE A 52 -4.67 -8.98 -1.89
C ILE A 52 -3.31 -9.22 -2.57
N PRO A 53 -2.47 -8.19 -2.85
CA PRO A 53 -1.21 -8.42 -3.54
C PRO A 53 -0.25 -9.32 -2.75
N MET A 54 -0.12 -9.11 -1.43
CA MET A 54 0.78 -9.92 -0.60
C MET A 54 0.25 -11.34 -0.40
N GLY A 55 -1.07 -11.54 -0.32
CA GLY A 55 -1.66 -12.88 -0.29
C GLY A 55 -1.40 -13.66 -1.58
N LEU A 56 -1.47 -13.00 -2.74
CA LEU A 56 -1.12 -13.61 -4.02
C LEU A 56 0.36 -13.99 -4.10
N ILE A 57 1.26 -13.09 -3.66
CA ILE A 57 2.71 -13.34 -3.59
C ILE A 57 3.02 -14.48 -2.61
N HIS A 58 2.41 -14.47 -1.42
CA HIS A 58 2.58 -15.51 -0.42
C HIS A 58 2.14 -16.88 -0.95
N ARG A 59 1.02 -16.94 -1.67
CA ARG A 59 0.53 -18.19 -2.27
C ARG A 59 1.54 -18.80 -3.26
N GLU A 60 2.22 -17.96 -4.03
CA GLU A 60 3.22 -18.38 -5.01
C GLU A 60 4.57 -18.73 -4.37
N THR A 61 5.03 -17.91 -3.42
CA THR A 61 6.38 -17.99 -2.85
C THR A 61 6.47 -18.79 -1.56
N ARG A 62 5.33 -18.99 -0.87
CA ARG A 62 5.23 -19.53 0.51
C ARG A 62 6.09 -18.77 1.53
N ASN A 63 6.45 -17.52 1.24
CA ASN A 63 7.21 -16.66 2.13
C ASN A 63 6.30 -15.54 2.69
N CYS A 64 6.45 -15.22 3.97
CA CYS A 64 5.80 -14.08 4.63
C CYS A 64 6.71 -12.85 4.72
N ASP A 65 8.02 -13.03 4.49
CA ASP A 65 8.97 -11.93 4.41
C ASP A 65 8.96 -11.30 3.02
N PHE A 66 8.01 -10.38 2.83
CA PHE A 66 7.87 -9.63 1.58
C PHE A 66 9.01 -8.64 1.34
N THR A 67 9.86 -8.37 2.34
CA THR A 67 11.05 -7.52 2.16
C THR A 67 12.11 -8.19 1.28
N THR A 68 12.03 -9.52 1.12
CA THR A 68 12.84 -10.28 0.17
C THR A 68 12.24 -10.35 -1.24
N TYR A 69 10.97 -9.95 -1.40
CA TYR A 69 10.28 -9.96 -2.68
C TYR A 69 10.42 -8.63 -3.42
N PHE A 70 10.16 -7.50 -2.75
CA PHE A 70 10.37 -6.16 -3.31
C PHE A 70 11.68 -5.58 -2.79
N SER A 71 12.42 -4.85 -3.63
CA SER A 71 13.72 -4.27 -3.22
C SER A 71 13.57 -3.15 -2.21
N GLN A 72 12.53 -2.34 -2.37
CA GLN A 72 12.15 -1.23 -1.51
C GLN A 72 10.78 -0.71 -1.92
N GLY A 73 10.17 0.13 -1.10
CA GLY A 73 8.87 0.71 -1.45
C GLY A 73 8.36 1.73 -0.45
N CYS A 74 7.08 2.05 -0.60
CA CYS A 74 6.30 2.72 0.43
C CYS A 74 5.06 1.89 0.78
N ALA A 75 4.98 1.43 2.03
CA ALA A 75 3.78 0.88 2.65
C ALA A 75 3.60 1.53 4.03
N PRO A 76 2.81 2.61 4.11
CA PRO A 76 2.66 3.29 5.40
C PRO A 76 2.03 2.36 6.44
N GLY A 77 2.55 2.43 7.67
CA GLY A 77 2.34 1.47 8.74
C GLY A 77 3.53 0.53 8.97
N SER A 78 4.46 0.42 8.01
CA SER A 78 5.72 -0.32 8.20
C SER A 78 6.66 0.37 9.17
N GLU A 79 7.54 -0.43 9.78
CA GLU A 79 8.66 0.06 10.58
C GLU A 79 9.54 1.03 9.76
N VAL A 80 10.05 2.06 10.42
CA VAL A 80 10.73 3.20 9.77
C VAL A 80 12.01 2.78 9.03
N ASP A 81 12.68 1.74 9.52
CA ASP A 81 13.89 1.13 8.96
C ASP A 81 13.61 0.02 7.93
N SER A 82 12.34 -0.36 7.74
CA SER A 82 11.94 -1.36 6.75
C SER A 82 12.23 -0.89 5.31
N PRO A 83 12.58 -1.80 4.38
CA PRO A 83 12.60 -1.51 2.94
C PRO A 83 11.27 -0.96 2.42
N PHE A 84 10.15 -1.33 3.04
CA PHE A 84 8.83 -0.78 2.73
C PHE A 84 8.62 0.66 3.20
N CYS A 85 9.53 1.23 3.97
CA CYS A 85 9.49 2.62 4.36
C CYS A 85 10.46 3.51 3.57
N ALA A 86 11.38 2.91 2.81
CA ALA A 86 12.48 3.59 2.15
C ALA A 86 12.03 4.70 1.19
N GLN A 87 10.87 4.53 0.55
CA GLN A 87 10.33 5.48 -0.42
C GLN A 87 9.14 6.28 0.09
N CYS A 88 8.71 6.11 1.34
CA CYS A 88 7.64 6.92 1.89
C CYS A 88 8.06 8.38 2.03
N ARG A 89 7.11 9.28 1.77
CA ARG A 89 7.40 10.71 1.66
C ARG A 89 7.20 11.45 2.97
N GLY A 90 6.40 10.89 3.89
CA GLY A 90 5.93 11.59 5.08
C GLY A 90 5.18 12.86 4.74
N SER A 91 5.24 13.84 5.64
CA SER A 91 4.62 15.16 5.48
C SER A 91 5.24 15.98 4.36
N GLY A 92 6.44 15.60 3.89
CA GLY A 92 7.20 16.34 2.89
C GLY A 92 7.89 17.58 3.44
N GLN A 93 7.97 17.70 4.77
CA GLN A 93 8.75 18.74 5.45
C GLN A 93 10.24 18.37 5.45
N SER A 94 11.08 19.31 5.03
CA SER A 94 12.53 19.10 4.93
C SER A 94 13.30 19.42 6.22
N VAL A 95 12.63 19.95 7.26
CA VAL A 95 13.28 20.52 8.45
C VAL A 95 12.68 19.89 9.71
N GLY A 96 13.52 19.44 10.65
CA GLY A 96 13.08 18.93 11.97
C GLY A 96 12.77 17.43 12.03
N GLY A 97 12.98 16.68 10.94
CA GLY A 97 12.70 15.26 10.82
C GLY A 97 11.23 14.99 10.47
N ASP A 98 11.00 14.11 9.49
CA ASP A 98 9.65 13.81 9.01
C ASP A 98 9.00 12.72 9.88
N ARG A 99 8.47 13.13 11.03
CA ARG A 99 7.76 12.23 11.97
C ARG A 99 6.55 11.53 11.33
N ALA A 100 6.05 12.06 10.22
CA ALA A 100 4.95 11.48 9.48
C ALA A 100 5.38 10.41 8.48
N ARG A 101 6.68 10.27 8.19
CA ARG A 101 7.19 9.23 7.30
C ARG A 101 6.75 7.85 7.80
N CYS A 102 6.12 7.09 6.92
CA CYS A 102 5.53 5.78 7.20
C CYS A 102 4.36 5.76 8.17
N LYS A 103 3.83 6.88 8.65
CA LYS A 103 2.61 6.80 9.43
C LYS A 103 1.46 6.29 8.55
N ALA A 104 0.66 5.37 9.08
CA ALA A 104 -0.56 4.89 8.44
C ALA A 104 -1.70 5.94 8.54
N SER A 105 -1.41 7.18 8.15
CA SER A 105 -2.32 8.32 8.16
C SER A 105 -2.07 9.21 6.96
N SER A 106 -3.01 10.12 6.67
CA SER A 106 -2.89 11.10 5.59
C SER A 106 -1.76 12.13 5.79
N GLU A 107 -1.06 12.09 6.92
CA GLU A 107 0.16 12.88 7.12
C GLU A 107 1.29 12.39 6.20
N ASP A 108 1.35 11.09 5.87
CA ASP A 108 2.24 10.61 4.81
C ASP A 108 1.60 10.84 3.45
N GLN A 109 2.26 11.63 2.59
CA GLN A 109 1.76 11.97 1.26
C GLN A 109 1.54 10.75 0.35
N TYR A 110 2.12 9.58 0.68
CA TYR A 110 1.93 8.32 -0.06
C TYR A 110 0.94 7.36 0.60
N TYR A 111 0.28 7.74 1.69
CA TYR A 111 -0.85 6.98 2.25
C TYR A 111 -2.11 7.10 1.40
N GLY A 112 -2.93 6.03 1.38
CA GLY A 112 -4.16 6.03 0.60
C GLY A 112 -4.00 5.56 -0.84
N TYR A 113 -5.13 5.44 -1.54
CA TYR A 113 -5.16 5.09 -2.96
C TYR A 113 -4.43 6.13 -3.81
N SER A 114 -4.76 7.41 -3.63
CA SER A 114 -4.11 8.51 -4.34
C SER A 114 -2.63 8.64 -3.99
N GLY A 115 -2.27 8.42 -2.72
CA GLY A 115 -0.88 8.45 -2.27
C GLY A 115 -0.03 7.33 -2.87
N ALA A 116 -0.54 6.10 -2.89
CA ALA A 116 0.15 4.97 -3.52
C ALA A 116 0.34 5.19 -5.03
N PHE A 117 -0.66 5.78 -5.71
CA PHE A 117 -0.51 6.16 -7.11
C PHE A 117 0.54 7.28 -7.29
N ARG A 118 0.56 8.28 -6.41
CA ARG A 118 1.58 9.34 -6.43
C ARG A 118 2.99 8.80 -6.21
N CYS A 119 3.15 7.82 -5.31
CA CYS A 119 4.39 7.08 -5.10
C CYS A 119 4.88 6.40 -6.39
N LEU A 120 3.98 5.76 -7.14
CA LEU A 120 4.31 5.12 -8.42
C LEU A 120 4.82 6.14 -9.44
N VAL A 121 4.23 7.33 -9.50
CA VAL A 121 4.58 8.35 -10.49
C VAL A 121 5.97 8.94 -10.24
N LYS A 122 6.38 9.09 -8.97
CA LYS A 122 7.68 9.65 -8.56
C LYS A 122 8.82 8.63 -8.64
#